data_AF-A0A960R567-F1
#
_entry.id   AF-A0A960R567-F1
#
_cell.length_a   1.000
_cell.length_b   1.000
_cell.length_c   1.000
_cell.angle_alpha   90.00
_cell.angle_beta   90.00
_cell.angle_gamma   90.00
#
_symmetry.space_group_name_H-M   'P 1'
#
loop_
_entity.id
_entity.type
_entity.pdbx_description
1 polymer ?
#
loop_
_entity_poly.entity_id
_entity_poly.type
_entity_poly.pdbx_seq_one_letter_code
_entity_poly.pdbx_strand_id
1 'polypeptide(L)' 'LLVPFNGLHRFLPAIFTHAGLRLSEIDVNHRPRQAGASKYTNWERALRGIYDLIGVCWLLKRKVLFPRIEAGKPE' A
#
# COMPACT_ATOMS: atom_id res chain seq x y z
N LEU A 1 -4.75 11.48 4.47
CA LEU A 1 -5.55 10.69 5.44
C LEU A 1 -5.22 9.21 5.23
N LEU A 2 -4.36 8.62 6.05
CA LEU A 2 -4.11 7.17 6.06
C LEU A 2 -4.93 6.57 7.21
N VAL A 3 -5.77 5.56 6.93
CA VAL A 3 -6.51 4.82 7.97
C VAL A 3 -5.68 3.61 8.37
N PRO A 4 -5.09 3.55 9.58
CA PRO A 4 -4.22 2.45 9.98
C PRO A 4 -5.01 1.15 10.14
N PHE A 5 -4.52 0.07 9.52
CA PHE A 5 -5.01 -1.29 9.73
C PHE A 5 -3.89 -2.31 9.51
N ASN A 6 -4.10 -3.53 10.00
CA ASN A 6 -3.14 -4.62 9.86
C ASN A 6 -2.99 -5.01 8.38
N GLY A 7 -1.84 -4.71 7.78
CA GLY A 7 -1.59 -4.96 6.35
C GLY A 7 -1.62 -3.70 5.47
N LEU A 8 -1.89 -2.51 6.03
CA LEU A 8 -1.90 -1.24 5.30
C LEU A 8 -0.64 -1.00 4.46
N HIS A 9 0.54 -1.41 4.96
CA HIS A 9 1.81 -1.27 4.23
C HIS A 9 1.79 -1.89 2.84
N ARG A 10 0.98 -2.94 2.60
CA ARG A 10 0.82 -3.59 1.30
C ARG A 10 0.07 -2.72 0.29
N PHE A 11 -0.74 -1.77 0.77
CA PHE A 11 -1.60 -0.91 -0.02
C PHE A 11 -1.09 0.54 -0.09
N LEU A 12 0.01 0.87 0.59
CA LEU A 12 0.62 2.21 0.53
C LEU A 12 0.89 2.69 -0.89
N PRO A 13 1.46 1.88 -1.81
CA PRO A 13 1.67 2.33 -3.18
C PRO A 13 0.35 2.70 -3.86
N ALA A 14 -0.67 1.85 -3.74
CA ALA A 14 -1.99 2.11 -4.34
C ALA A 14 -2.65 3.39 -3.78
N ILE A 15 -2.55 3.60 -2.46
CA ILE A 15 -3.11 4.79 -1.80
C ILE A 15 -2.38 6.06 -2.25
N PHE A 16 -1.04 6.02 -2.33
CA PHE A 16 -0.24 7.17 -2.77
C PHE A 16 -0.44 7.51 -4.24
N THR A 17 -0.52 6.51 -5.13
CA THR A 17 -0.91 6.72 -6.53
C THR A 17 -2.30 7.37 -6.62
N HIS A 18 -3.28 6.88 -5.85
CA HIS A 18 -4.62 7.45 -5.85
C HIS A 18 -4.71 8.84 -5.18
N ALA A 19 -3.72 9.22 -4.37
CA ALA A 19 -3.56 10.56 -3.84
C ALA A 19 -2.91 11.53 -4.86
N GLY A 20 -2.44 11.03 -6.00
CA GLY A 20 -1.75 11.81 -7.04
C GLY A 20 -0.29 12.10 -6.71
N LEU A 21 0.33 11.31 -5.82
CA LEU A 21 1.75 11.42 -5.48
C LEU A 21 2.59 10.65 -6.51
N ARG A 22 3.87 11.05 -6.65
CA ARG A 22 4.85 10.32 -7.45
C ARG A 22 5.53 9.25 -6.60
N LEU A 23 5.58 8.03 -7.12
CA LEU A 23 6.30 6.91 -6.53
C LEU A 23 7.58 6.65 -7.32
N SER A 24 8.64 6.28 -6.61
CA SER A 24 9.89 5.79 -7.20
C SER A 24 10.27 4.50 -6.49
N GLU A 25 10.66 3.50 -7.27
CA GLU A 25 11.24 2.26 -6.75
C GLU A 25 12.76 2.32 -6.86
N ILE A 26 13.46 1.68 -5.94
CA ILE A 26 14.92 1.62 -5.91
C ILE A 26 15.29 0.15 -5.89
N ASP A 27 16.21 -0.25 -6.76
CA ASP A 27 16.68 -1.63 -6.83
C ASP A 27 17.42 -2.02 -5.55
N VAL A 28 17.17 -3.23 -5.07
CA VAL A 28 17.76 -3.75 -3.82
C VAL A 28 18.34 -5.13 -4.06
N ASN A 29 19.48 -5.40 -3.44
CA ASN A 29 20.16 -6.68 -3.61
C ASN A 29 19.36 -7.83 -2.96
N HIS A 30 18.89 -8.77 -3.78
CA HIS A 30 18.19 -9.97 -3.34
C HIS A 30 19.15 -11.12 -3.03
N ARG A 31 19.03 -11.73 -1.84
CA ARG A 31 19.79 -12.93 -1.45
C ARG A 31 18.86 -14.15 -1.32
N PRO A 32 19.03 -15.22 -2.11
CA PRO A 32 18.20 -16.42 -2.00
C PRO A 32 18.47 -17.17 -0.71
N ARG A 33 17.43 -17.78 -0.12
CA ARG A 33 17.60 -18.69 1.03
C ARG A 33 18.27 -19.99 0.57
N GLN A 34 19.27 -20.44 1.32
CA GLN A 34 19.98 -21.69 1.06
C GLN A 34 19.45 -22.88 1.86
N ALA A 35 18.74 -22.64 2.98
CA ALA A 35 18.19 -23.69 3.83
C ALA A 35 16.93 -23.25 4.59
N GLY A 36 16.13 -24.24 5.02
CA GLY A 36 14.92 -24.08 5.83
C GLY A 36 13.62 -24.09 5.02
N ALA A 37 12.53 -24.53 5.66
CA ALA A 37 11.18 -24.45 5.09
C ALA A 37 10.58 -23.05 5.32
N SER A 38 9.85 -22.54 4.32
CA SER A 38 9.13 -21.28 4.48
C SER A 38 8.03 -21.41 5.54
N LYS A 39 8.07 -20.57 6.58
CA LYS A 39 6.99 -20.44 7.57
C LYS A 39 5.75 -19.72 7.00
N TYR A 40 5.83 -19.23 5.76
CA TYR A 40 4.77 -18.47 5.12
C TYR A 40 3.98 -19.36 4.18
N THR A 41 2.75 -19.72 4.59
CA THR A 41 1.78 -20.38 3.74
C THR A 41 1.19 -19.36 2.76
N ASN A 42 1.47 -19.52 1.46
CA ASN A 42 1.04 -18.56 0.44
C ASN A 42 -0.49 -18.38 0.41
N TRP A 43 -1.24 -19.44 0.70
CA TRP A 43 -2.70 -19.46 0.62
C TRP A 43 -3.40 -18.60 1.67
N GLU A 44 -3.07 -18.74 2.95
CA GLU A 44 -3.66 -17.92 4.01
C GLU A 44 -3.34 -16.44 3.82
N ARG A 45 -2.13 -16.14 3.34
CA ARG A 45 -1.70 -14.77 3.05
C ARG A 45 -2.43 -14.19 1.83
N ALA A 46 -2.66 -15.00 0.79
CA ALA A 46 -3.40 -14.59 -0.40
C ALA A 46 -4.87 -14.26 -0.06
N LEU A 47 -5.55 -15.14 0.67
CA LEU A 47 -6.94 -14.94 1.07
C LEU A 47 -7.13 -13.68 1.92
N ARG A 48 -6.24 -13.47 2.91
CA ARG A 48 -6.25 -12.24 3.71
C ARG A 48 -6.01 -11.00 2.84
N GLY A 49 -5.08 -11.08 1.89
CA GLY A 49 -4.79 -9.98 0.95
C GLY A 49 -5.99 -9.62 0.06
N ILE A 50 -6.75 -10.61 -0.42
CA ILE A 50 -7.96 -10.39 -1.22
C ILE A 50 -9.03 -9.67 -0.39
N TYR A 51 -9.26 -10.11 0.85
CA TYR A 51 -10.21 -9.47 1.75
C TYR A 51 -9.83 -8.00 2.01
N ASP A 52 -8.56 -7.74 2.33
CA ASP A 52 -8.06 -6.38 2.56
C ASP A 52 -8.19 -5.51 1.30
N LEU A 53 -7.97 -6.08 0.10
CA LEU A 53 -8.10 -5.37 -1.18
C LEU A 53 -9.53 -4.86 -1.41
N ILE A 54 -10.54 -5.68 -1.12
CA ILE A 54 -11.95 -5.29 -1.23
C ILE A 54 -12.24 -4.12 -0.28
N GLY A 55 -11.75 -4.19 0.97
CA GLY A 55 -11.90 -3.13 1.96
C GLY A 55 -11.25 -1.81 1.53
N VAL A 56 -10.02 -1.87 1.01
CA VAL A 56 -9.30 -0.69 0.51
C VAL A 56 -9.98 -0.11 -0.72
N CYS A 57 -10.46 -0.94 -1.65
CA CYS A 57 -11.20 -0.48 -2.82
C CYS A 57 -12.48 0.27 -2.42
N TRP A 58 -13.21 -0.26 -1.45
CA TRP A 58 -14.38 0.41 -0.88
C TRP A 58 -14.02 1.75 -0.23
N LEU A 59 -12.93 1.80 0.54
CA LEU A 59 -12.46 3.03 1.20
C LEU A 59 -12.03 4.10 0.19
N LEU A 60 -11.26 3.71 -0.84
CA LEU A 60 -10.79 4.63 -1.88
C LEU A 60 -11.95 5.25 -2.67
N LYS A 61 -13.03 4.49 -2.91
CA LYS A 61 -14.26 5.00 -3.54
C LYS A 61 -15.01 6.02 -2.68
N ARG A 62 -14.90 5.93 -1.35
CA ARG A 62 -15.59 6.83 -0.40
C ARG A 62 -14.67 7.88 0.21
N LYS A 63 -13.50 8.12 -0.39
CA LYS A 63 -12.56 9.11 0.15
C LYS A 63 -13.23 10.49 0.15
N VAL A 64 -13.27 11.13 1.30
CA VAL A 64 -13.60 12.55 1.39
C VAL A 64 -12.39 13.30 0.87
N LEU A 65 -12.58 14.04 -0.23
CA LEU A 65 -11.56 14.92 -0.77
C LEU A 65 -11.43 16.10 0.18
N PHE A 66 -10.31 16.16 0.91
CA PHE A 66 -9.95 17.40 1.58
C PHE A 66 -9.49 18.38 0.51
N PRO A 67 -9.95 19.65 0.56
CA PRO A 67 -9.45 20.66 -0.35
C PRO A 67 -7.93 20.68 -0.27
N ARG A 68 -7.28 20.51 -1.44
CA ARG A 68 -5.84 20.61 -1.55
C ARG A 68 -5.50 22.04 -1.12
N ILE A 69 -4.84 22.17 0.03
CA ILE A 69 -4.18 23.43 0.38
C ILE A 69 -3.12 23.59 -0.70
N GLU A 70 -3.35 24.52 -1.63
CA GLU A 70 -2.36 24.96 -2.61
C GLU A 70 -1.12 25.30 -1.79
N ALA A 71 -0.07 24.49 -1.91
CA ALA A 71 1.21 24.84 -1.31
C ALA A 71 1.60 26.16 -1.97
N GLY A 72 1.66 27.22 -1.16
CA GLY A 72 2.07 28.54 -1.61
C GLY A 72 3.31 28.42 -2.48
N LYS A 73 3.24 29.03 -3.66
CA LYS A 73 4.32 29.10 -4.65
C LYS A 73 5.64 29.37 -3.92
N PRO A 74 6.70 28.55 -4.10
CA PRO A 74 8.01 28.93 -3.59
C PRO A 74 8.43 30.18 -4.37
N GLU A 75 8.51 31.29 -3.65
CA GLU A 75 9.14 32.54 -4.07
C GLU A 75 10.66 32.39 -4.19
#